data_AF-A0A2V9NTU2-F1
#
_entry.id   AF-A0A2V9NTU2-F1
#
_cell.length_a   1.000
_cell.length_b   1.000
_cell.length_c   1.000
_cell.angle_alpha   90.00
_cell.angle_beta   90.00
_cell.angle_gamma   90.00
#
_symmetry.space_group_name_H-M   'P 1'
#
loop_
_entity.id
_entity.type
_entity.pdbx_description
1 polymer ?
#
loop_
_entity_poly.entity_id
_entity_poly.type
_entity_poly.pdbx_seq_one_letter_code
_entity_poly.pdbx_strand_id
1 'polypeptide(L)'
;MPKPFNELRERLLWAGVAPRHVKRYLKELTDHLTDLRAEEERAGRTRQDAEAAALARLGSVDDLTNAMIRRRQFQSWSVRAPWATFGILPMALLAWAYFIACFILWSGWRMFLPGADTPFGSGVGPIPIHSRENIYFQTGRLIYFTAPILVGWGIGLIAVRQRLKAAWPTVGLVLIAWMGATAEIRASRTSVPGGFGHIRMNFFNLAISGQSISGSLLHALVIFTLALLPYVIWRLRRAYFVSA
;
A
#
# COMPACT_ATOMS: atom_id res chain seq x y z
N MET A 1 9.86 -15.60 -24.22
CA MET A 1 9.67 -16.61 -23.15
C MET A 1 8.71 -17.67 -23.66
N PRO A 2 9.00 -18.96 -23.49
CA PRO A 2 8.13 -20.03 -23.94
C PRO A 2 6.76 -19.92 -23.24
N LYS A 3 5.67 -20.18 -23.96
CA LYS A 3 4.29 -20.18 -23.44
C LYS A 3 4.13 -20.89 -22.07
N PRO A 4 4.72 -22.08 -21.81
CA PRO A 4 4.56 -22.76 -20.52
C PRO A 4 5.12 -21.99 -19.31
N PHE A 5 6.19 -21.21 -19.48
CA PHE A 5 6.76 -20.42 -18.37
C PHE A 5 5.90 -19.23 -17.99
N ASN A 6 5.17 -18.64 -18.95
CA ASN A 6 4.22 -17.57 -18.66
C ASN A 6 3.02 -18.10 -17.87
N GLU A 7 2.52 -19.29 -18.23
CA GLU A 7 1.43 -19.95 -17.50
C GLU A 7 1.87 -20.35 -16.08
N LEU A 8 3.05 -20.96 -15.94
CA LEU A 8 3.65 -21.28 -14.64
C LEU A 8 3.80 -20.03 -13.77
N ARG A 9 4.31 -18.93 -14.33
CA ARG A 9 4.41 -17.65 -13.61
C ARG A 9 3.06 -17.19 -13.07
N GLU A 10 2.02 -17.25 -13.91
CA GLU A 10 0.69 -16.80 -13.51
C GLU A 10 0.08 -17.69 -12.44
N ARG A 11 0.19 -19.01 -12.57
CA ARG A 11 -0.26 -19.98 -11.55
C ARG A 11 0.45 -19.77 -10.21
N LEU A 12 1.76 -19.58 -10.21
CA LEU A 12 2.55 -19.32 -9.00
C LEU A 12 2.16 -18.00 -8.30
N LEU A 13 1.91 -16.94 -9.08
CA LEU A 13 1.46 -15.66 -8.53
C LEU A 13 0.05 -15.78 -7.93
N TRP A 14 -0.86 -16.48 -8.60
CA TRP A 14 -2.20 -16.76 -8.08
C TRP A 14 -2.18 -17.62 -6.80
N ALA A 15 -1.22 -18.53 -6.71
CA ALA A 15 -1.00 -19.33 -5.51
C ALA A 15 -0.30 -18.58 -4.37
N GLY A 16 0.05 -17.30 -4.56
CA GLY A 16 0.57 -16.44 -3.50
C GLY A 16 2.09 -16.50 -3.28
N VAL A 17 2.82 -17.09 -4.23
CA VAL A 17 4.30 -17.12 -4.20
C VAL A 17 4.83 -15.70 -4.45
N ALA A 18 5.80 -15.27 -3.65
CA ALA A 18 6.31 -13.90 -3.74
C ALA A 18 6.99 -13.63 -5.11
N PRO A 19 6.76 -12.47 -5.77
CA PRO A 19 7.25 -12.22 -7.12
C PRO A 19 8.76 -12.36 -7.31
N ARG A 20 9.56 -12.06 -6.27
CA ARG A 20 11.02 -12.24 -6.30
C ARG A 20 11.40 -13.72 -6.42
N HIS A 21 10.71 -14.59 -5.68
CA HIS A 21 10.93 -16.04 -5.75
C HIS A 21 10.46 -16.60 -7.08
N VAL A 22 9.32 -16.13 -7.61
CA VAL A 22 8.86 -16.53 -8.95
C VAL A 22 9.89 -16.14 -10.02
N LYS A 23 10.42 -14.91 -9.99
CA LYS A 23 11.44 -14.47 -10.96
C LYS A 23 12.72 -15.30 -10.86
N ARG A 24 13.20 -15.55 -9.64
CA ARG A 24 14.39 -16.38 -9.40
C ARG A 24 14.18 -17.80 -9.90
N TYR A 25 13.03 -18.40 -9.56
CA TYR A 25 12.71 -19.76 -9.95
C TYR A 25 12.55 -19.91 -11.47
N LEU A 26 11.89 -18.98 -12.14
CA LEU A 26 11.80 -18.99 -13.60
C LEU A 26 13.17 -18.85 -14.25
N LYS A 27 14.08 -18.06 -13.66
CA LYS A 27 15.46 -17.97 -14.14
C LYS A 27 16.19 -19.31 -13.98
N GLU A 28 16.13 -19.90 -12.78
CA GLU A 28 16.75 -21.21 -12.49
C GLU A 28 16.21 -22.31 -13.43
N LEU A 29 14.90 -22.34 -13.70
CA LEU A 29 14.33 -23.29 -14.67
C LEU A 29 14.74 -22.99 -16.12
N THR A 30 14.91 -21.72 -16.49
CA THR A 30 15.39 -21.37 -17.84
C THR A 30 16.85 -21.79 -18.02
N ASP A 31 17.67 -21.59 -17.00
CA ASP A 31 19.06 -22.02 -16.99
C ASP A 31 19.14 -23.56 -17.09
N HIS A 32 18.35 -24.29 -16.28
CA HIS A 32 18.30 -25.75 -16.34
C HIS A 32 17.78 -26.32 -17.67
N LEU A 33 16.79 -25.67 -18.28
CA LEU A 33 16.32 -26.04 -19.62
C LEU A 33 17.42 -25.84 -20.66
N THR A 34 18.22 -24.78 -20.52
CA THR A 34 19.34 -24.51 -21.42
C THR A 34 20.41 -25.59 -21.30
N ASP A 35 20.71 -26.02 -20.08
CA ASP A 35 21.65 -27.13 -19.82
C ASP A 35 21.14 -28.45 -20.44
N LEU A 36 19.86 -28.80 -20.18
CA LEU A 36 19.24 -30.02 -20.73
C LEU A 36 19.17 -30.00 -22.27
N ARG A 37 18.89 -28.84 -22.86
CA ARG A 37 18.93 -28.67 -24.33
C ARG A 37 20.33 -28.94 -24.87
N ALA A 38 21.37 -28.40 -24.23
CA ALA A 38 22.75 -28.60 -24.66
C ALA A 38 23.18 -30.08 -24.57
N GLU A 39 22.70 -30.80 -23.55
CA GLU A 39 22.90 -32.26 -23.45
C GLU A 39 22.21 -33.02 -24.58
N GLU A 40 20.98 -32.66 -24.93
CA GLU A 40 20.22 -33.30 -26.00
C GLU A 40 20.76 -33.00 -27.40
N GLU A 41 21.26 -31.79 -27.63
CA GLU A 41 21.95 -31.43 -28.87
C GLU A 41 23.27 -32.20 -29.01
N ARG A 42 24.01 -32.40 -27.90
CA ARG A 42 25.21 -33.28 -27.88
C ARG A 42 24.87 -34.75 -28.14
N ALA A 43 23.67 -35.19 -27.78
CA ALA A 43 23.15 -36.52 -28.11
C ALA A 43 22.72 -36.66 -29.59
N GLY A 44 22.94 -35.63 -30.42
CA GLY A 44 22.71 -35.66 -31.86
C GLY A 44 21.29 -35.31 -32.28
N ARG A 45 20.45 -34.79 -31.37
CA ARG A 45 19.08 -34.37 -31.71
C ARG A 45 19.08 -33.00 -32.40
N THR A 46 18.09 -32.80 -33.26
CA THR A 46 17.87 -31.48 -33.86
C THR A 46 17.47 -30.47 -32.79
N ARG A 47 17.74 -29.19 -33.04
CA ARG A 47 17.51 -28.11 -32.09
C ARG A 47 16.05 -28.00 -31.60
N GLN A 48 15.07 -28.39 -32.41
CA GLN A 48 13.65 -28.42 -32.03
C GLN A 48 13.30 -29.66 -31.21
N ASP A 49 13.80 -30.84 -31.60
CA ASP A 49 13.56 -32.09 -30.88
C ASP A 49 14.25 -32.09 -29.50
N ALA A 50 15.45 -31.51 -29.42
CA ALA A 50 16.18 -31.32 -28.17
C ALA A 50 15.42 -30.42 -27.20
N GLU A 51 14.76 -29.36 -27.69
CA GLU A 51 13.96 -28.45 -26.87
C GLU A 51 12.66 -29.13 -26.38
N ALA A 52 11.98 -29.90 -27.25
CA ALA A 52 10.80 -30.67 -26.86
C ALA A 52 11.14 -31.77 -25.83
N ALA A 53 12.27 -32.47 -26.03
CA ALA A 53 12.74 -33.49 -25.10
C ALA A 53 13.18 -32.90 -23.75
N ALA A 54 13.87 -31.76 -23.76
CA ALA A 54 14.26 -31.04 -22.54
C ALA A 54 13.04 -30.56 -21.75
N LEU A 55 12.01 -30.03 -22.44
CA LEU A 55 10.74 -29.65 -21.81
C LEU A 55 10.00 -30.85 -21.22
N ALA A 56 10.00 -32.00 -21.90
CA ALA A 56 9.38 -33.23 -21.39
C ALA A 56 10.09 -33.75 -20.12
N ARG A 57 11.41 -33.59 -20.03
CA ARG A 57 12.21 -33.95 -18.83
C ARG A 57 12.04 -32.98 -17.66
N LEU A 58 11.76 -31.70 -17.93
CA LEU A 58 11.56 -30.70 -16.88
C LEU A 58 10.35 -31.00 -15.97
N GLY A 59 9.43 -31.85 -16.43
CA GLY A 59 8.21 -32.22 -15.71
C GLY A 59 7.02 -31.33 -16.05
N SER A 60 5.85 -31.69 -15.53
CA SER A 60 4.61 -30.96 -15.81
C SER A 60 4.59 -29.60 -15.11
N VAL A 61 3.86 -28.63 -15.69
CA VAL A 61 3.61 -27.32 -15.07
C VAL A 61 2.98 -27.48 -13.67
N ASP A 62 2.17 -28.52 -13.48
CA ASP A 62 1.48 -28.80 -12.22
C ASP A 62 2.45 -29.28 -11.13
N ASP A 63 3.41 -30.14 -11.47
CA ASP A 63 4.41 -30.63 -10.52
C ASP A 63 5.34 -29.50 -10.05
N LEU A 64 5.81 -28.67 -11.00
CA LEU A 64 6.64 -27.50 -10.72
C LEU A 64 5.90 -26.48 -9.85
N THR A 65 4.61 -26.26 -10.12
CA THR A 65 3.75 -25.37 -9.34
C THR A 65 3.57 -25.91 -7.92
N ASN A 66 3.19 -27.18 -7.77
CA ASN A 66 2.96 -27.81 -6.47
C ASN A 66 4.20 -27.85 -5.59
N ALA A 67 5.39 -28.08 -6.17
CA ALA A 67 6.65 -28.08 -5.45
C ALA A 67 6.94 -26.72 -4.76
N MET A 68 6.59 -25.60 -5.42
CA MET A 68 6.71 -24.27 -4.83
C MET A 68 5.60 -23.97 -3.82
N ILE A 69 4.34 -24.32 -4.13
CA ILE A 69 3.18 -24.01 -3.26
C ILE A 69 3.32 -24.69 -1.89
N ARG A 70 3.79 -25.95 -1.87
CA ARG A 70 3.98 -26.72 -0.62
C ARG A 70 4.98 -26.08 0.34
N ARG A 71 5.94 -25.29 -0.17
CA ARG A 71 6.99 -24.68 0.63
C ARG A 71 6.54 -23.31 1.15
N ARG A 72 6.04 -23.30 2.40
CA ARG A 72 5.54 -22.11 3.11
C ARG A 72 6.53 -20.93 3.16
N GLN A 73 7.84 -21.21 3.06
CA GLN A 73 8.90 -20.19 2.99
C GLN A 73 8.89 -19.33 1.72
N PHE A 74 8.29 -19.80 0.63
CA PHE A 74 8.21 -19.06 -0.64
C PHE A 74 6.92 -18.24 -0.78
N GLN A 75 5.98 -18.43 0.15
CA GLN A 75 4.74 -17.67 0.23
C GLN A 75 5.01 -16.25 0.74
N SER A 76 4.37 -15.27 0.12
CA SER A 76 4.45 -13.89 0.61
C SER A 76 3.77 -13.73 1.97
N TRP A 77 4.23 -12.79 2.80
CA TRP A 77 3.61 -12.48 4.10
C TRP A 77 2.13 -12.14 3.98
N SER A 78 1.74 -11.50 2.89
CA SER A 78 0.35 -11.16 2.59
C SER A 78 -0.56 -12.38 2.37
N VAL A 79 0.00 -13.54 2.05
CA VAL A 79 -0.72 -14.82 1.91
C VAL A 79 -0.66 -15.59 3.22
N ARG A 80 0.47 -15.52 3.93
CA ARG A 80 0.67 -16.21 5.21
C ARG A 80 -0.16 -15.62 6.35
N ALA A 81 -0.32 -14.29 6.36
CA ALA A 81 -1.04 -13.54 7.37
C ALA A 81 -1.72 -12.31 6.73
N PRO A 82 -2.79 -12.51 5.93
CA PRO A 82 -3.47 -11.40 5.25
C PRO A 82 -4.02 -10.36 6.22
N TRP A 83 -4.50 -10.78 7.40
CA TRP A 83 -4.94 -9.88 8.46
C TRP A 83 -3.81 -8.96 8.98
N ALA A 84 -2.57 -9.46 9.04
CA ALA A 84 -1.42 -8.65 9.47
C ALA A 84 -1.01 -7.65 8.38
N THR A 85 -1.02 -8.06 7.11
CA THR A 85 -0.60 -7.19 6.00
C THR A 85 -1.66 -6.18 5.57
N PHE A 86 -2.95 -6.51 5.69
CA PHE A 86 -4.06 -5.64 5.28
C PHE A 86 -4.82 -5.02 6.46
N GLY A 87 -4.66 -5.53 7.68
CA GLY A 87 -5.20 -4.93 8.89
C GLY A 87 -4.13 -4.16 9.67
N ILE A 88 -3.12 -4.87 10.19
CA ILE A 88 -2.14 -4.25 11.11
C ILE A 88 -1.21 -3.27 10.40
N LEU A 89 -0.55 -3.69 9.32
CA LEU A 89 0.46 -2.87 8.64
C LEU A 89 -0.11 -1.50 8.18
N PRO A 90 -1.31 -1.42 7.57
CA PRO A 90 -1.94 -0.15 7.22
C PRO A 90 -2.19 0.75 8.41
N MET A 91 -2.69 0.18 9.51
CA MET A 91 -2.98 0.93 10.73
C MET A 91 -1.70 1.43 11.39
N ALA A 92 -0.63 0.61 11.40
CA ALA A 92 0.66 1.02 11.92
C ALA A 92 1.27 2.16 11.09
N LEU A 93 1.21 2.07 9.75
CA LEU A 93 1.68 3.14 8.86
C LEU A 93 0.87 4.44 9.03
N LEU A 94 -0.44 4.32 9.15
CA LEU A 94 -1.32 5.47 9.39
C LEU A 94 -1.05 6.11 10.76
N ALA A 95 -0.93 5.30 11.81
CA ALA A 95 -0.59 5.77 13.15
C ALA A 95 0.77 6.47 13.18
N TRP A 96 1.76 5.93 12.45
CA TRP A 96 3.07 6.56 12.32
C TRP A 96 3.00 7.91 11.58
N ALA A 97 2.23 8.00 10.50
CA ALA A 97 2.03 9.25 9.78
C ALA A 97 1.34 10.33 10.65
N TYR A 98 0.35 9.92 11.45
CA TYR A 98 -0.30 10.81 12.42
C TYR A 98 0.61 11.20 13.56
N PHE A 99 1.43 10.28 14.06
CA PHE A 99 2.46 10.60 15.02
C PHE A 99 3.43 11.66 14.49
N ILE A 100 3.89 11.52 13.23
CA ILE A 100 4.73 12.53 12.58
C ILE A 100 4.00 13.87 12.46
N ALA A 101 2.74 13.89 12.00
CA ALA A 101 1.97 15.13 11.87
C ALA A 101 1.76 15.83 13.22
N CYS A 102 1.41 15.08 14.27
CA CYS A 102 1.29 15.59 15.64
C CYS A 102 2.63 16.06 16.20
N PHE A 103 3.71 15.34 15.92
CA PHE A 103 5.05 15.72 16.33
C PHE A 103 5.45 17.04 15.69
N ILE A 104 5.26 17.20 14.37
CA ILE A 104 5.48 18.47 13.65
C ILE A 104 4.63 19.58 14.27
N LEU A 105 3.35 19.34 14.54
CA LEU A 105 2.50 20.34 15.17
C LEU A 105 3.01 20.76 16.55
N TRP A 106 3.43 19.80 17.37
CA TRP A 106 3.96 20.02 18.72
C TRP A 106 5.31 20.73 18.71
N SER A 107 6.26 20.31 17.89
CA SER A 107 7.56 20.96 17.75
C SER A 107 7.44 22.36 17.14
N GLY A 108 6.52 22.55 16.19
CA GLY A 108 6.16 23.85 15.64
C GLY A 108 5.57 24.76 16.72
N TRP A 109 4.77 24.20 17.62
CA TRP A 109 4.27 24.92 18.79
C TRP A 109 5.39 25.35 19.74
N ARG A 110 6.37 24.49 19.98
CA ARG A 110 7.51 24.82 20.84
C ARG A 110 8.46 25.85 20.23
N MET A 111 8.62 25.82 18.90
CA MET A 111 9.60 26.63 18.17
C MET A 111 9.05 28.00 17.75
N PHE A 112 7.80 28.07 17.28
CA PHE A 112 7.25 29.27 16.64
C PHE A 112 6.14 29.96 17.44
N LEU A 113 5.40 29.26 18.31
CA LEU A 113 4.32 29.91 19.07
C LEU A 113 4.75 30.81 20.26
N PRO A 114 5.99 30.83 20.80
CA PRO A 114 6.42 31.92 21.67
C PRO A 114 6.77 33.16 20.81
N GLY A 115 5.76 33.80 20.22
CA GLY A 115 5.86 35.13 19.62
C GLY A 115 5.83 35.26 18.09
N ALA A 116 5.69 34.18 17.31
CA ALA A 116 5.72 34.28 15.83
C ALA A 116 4.33 34.32 15.16
N ASP A 117 4.32 34.88 13.95
CA ASP A 117 3.15 34.97 13.08
C ASP A 117 2.82 33.61 12.44
N THR A 118 2.08 32.79 13.18
CA THR A 118 1.65 31.45 12.73
C THR A 118 0.28 31.49 12.05
N PRO A 119 -0.07 30.50 11.19
CA PRO A 119 -1.39 30.41 10.54
C PRO A 119 -2.58 30.36 11.52
N PHE A 120 -2.31 30.14 12.81
CA PHE A 120 -3.28 30.15 13.90
C PHE A 120 -3.52 31.56 14.49
N GLY A 121 -2.95 32.59 13.87
CA GLY A 121 -3.14 34.00 14.22
C GLY A 121 -1.88 34.65 14.78
N SER A 122 -1.46 35.71 14.10
CA SER A 122 -0.76 36.86 14.67
C SER A 122 -1.76 37.98 14.91
N GLY A 123 -1.57 38.76 15.97
CA GLY A 123 -2.36 39.97 16.19
C GLY A 123 -2.03 41.11 15.21
N VAL A 124 -1.19 40.88 14.19
CA VAL A 124 -0.61 41.93 13.33
C VAL A 124 -0.54 41.43 11.88
N GLY A 125 -1.54 41.80 11.07
CA GLY A 125 -1.48 41.77 9.60
C GLY A 125 -1.59 40.41 8.88
N PRO A 126 -1.74 40.42 7.54
CA PRO A 126 -1.83 39.22 6.72
C PRO A 126 -0.50 38.46 6.67
N ILE A 127 -0.54 37.17 7.00
CA ILE A 127 0.63 36.29 7.08
C ILE A 127 1.17 36.02 5.66
N PRO A 128 2.48 36.21 5.40
CA PRO A 128 3.10 35.87 4.12
C PRO A 128 2.97 34.37 3.84
N ILE A 129 2.45 34.01 2.67
CA ILE A 129 2.21 32.61 2.24
C ILE A 129 3.52 31.78 2.24
N HIS A 130 4.67 32.42 2.05
CA HIS A 130 5.99 31.78 1.99
C HIS A 130 6.82 31.87 3.27
N SER A 131 6.20 32.25 4.39
CA SER A 131 6.87 32.23 5.70
C SER A 131 7.29 30.81 6.09
N ARG A 132 8.44 30.66 6.76
CA ARG A 132 9.01 29.36 7.13
C ARG A 132 8.08 28.60 8.07
N GLU A 133 7.39 29.34 8.93
CA GLU A 133 6.38 28.92 9.87
C GLU A 133 5.18 28.30 9.13
N ASN A 134 4.64 29.01 8.13
CA ASN A 134 3.51 28.51 7.34
C ASN A 134 3.90 27.23 6.60
N ILE A 135 5.07 27.19 5.93
CA ILE A 135 5.53 25.98 5.23
C ILE A 135 5.63 24.78 6.19
N TYR A 136 6.13 25.01 7.40
CA TYR A 136 6.28 23.97 8.42
C TYR A 136 4.93 23.37 8.85
N PHE A 137 3.95 24.22 9.20
CA PHE A 137 2.61 23.75 9.59
C PHE A 137 1.82 23.16 8.41
N GLN A 138 1.98 23.70 7.21
CA GLN A 138 1.37 23.16 5.99
C GLN A 138 1.91 21.77 5.65
N THR A 139 3.18 21.49 5.96
CA THR A 139 3.77 20.15 5.79
C THR A 139 3.10 19.12 6.70
N GLY A 140 2.91 19.45 7.99
CA GLY A 140 2.18 18.59 8.92
C GLY A 140 0.73 18.37 8.48
N ARG A 141 0.06 19.43 8.02
CA ARG A 141 -1.29 19.36 7.46
C ARG A 141 -1.36 18.47 6.21
N LEU A 142 -0.40 18.59 5.30
CA LEU A 142 -0.32 17.77 4.10
C LEU A 142 -0.19 16.29 4.46
N ILE A 143 0.73 15.95 5.38
CA ILE A 143 0.91 14.56 5.84
C ILE A 143 -0.39 14.02 6.43
N TYR A 144 -1.05 14.81 7.29
CA TYR A 144 -2.31 14.41 7.92
C TYR A 144 -3.41 14.05 6.91
N PHE A 145 -3.65 14.91 5.91
CA PHE A 145 -4.73 14.69 4.94
C PHE A 145 -4.37 13.67 3.84
N THR A 146 -3.10 13.58 3.46
CA THR A 146 -2.68 12.69 2.36
C THR A 146 -2.35 11.27 2.84
N ALA A 147 -1.98 11.07 4.11
CA ALA A 147 -1.57 9.77 4.61
C ALA A 147 -2.61 8.65 4.40
N PRO A 148 -3.91 8.82 4.69
CA PRO A 148 -4.90 7.76 4.44
C PRO A 148 -4.95 7.33 2.97
N ILE A 149 -4.80 8.29 2.05
CA ILE A 149 -4.83 8.04 0.60
C ILE A 149 -3.56 7.29 0.17
N LEU A 150 -2.38 7.78 0.59
CA LEU A 150 -1.09 7.18 0.23
C LEU A 150 -0.91 5.77 0.78
N VAL A 151 -1.32 5.53 2.04
CA VAL A 151 -1.30 4.20 2.65
C VAL A 151 -2.28 3.27 1.92
N GLY A 152 -3.49 3.77 1.59
CA GLY A 152 -4.46 3.04 0.78
C GLY A 152 -3.93 2.65 -0.60
N TRP A 153 -3.23 3.56 -1.29
CA TRP A 153 -2.55 3.28 -2.56
C TRP A 153 -1.48 2.21 -2.41
N GLY A 154 -0.64 2.28 -1.37
CA GLY A 154 0.37 1.28 -1.09
C GLY A 154 -0.22 -0.12 -0.96
N ILE A 155 -1.33 -0.24 -0.24
CA ILE A 155 -2.06 -1.51 -0.07
C ILE A 155 -2.68 -1.98 -1.37
N GLY A 156 -3.33 -1.09 -2.12
CA GLY A 156 -3.90 -1.40 -3.43
C GLY A 156 -2.83 -1.94 -4.38
N LEU A 157 -1.65 -1.34 -4.40
CA LEU A 157 -0.52 -1.80 -5.21
C LEU A 157 0.00 -3.17 -4.76
N ILE A 158 0.09 -3.43 -3.45
CA ILE A 158 0.49 -4.74 -2.91
C ILE A 158 -0.54 -5.81 -3.30
N ALA A 159 -1.83 -5.51 -3.13
CA ALA A 159 -2.94 -6.40 -3.48
C ALA A 159 -2.94 -6.75 -4.97
N VAL A 160 -2.73 -5.75 -5.83
CA VAL A 160 -2.58 -5.93 -7.29
C VAL A 160 -1.37 -6.80 -7.61
N ARG A 161 -0.20 -6.50 -7.03
CA ARG A 161 1.05 -7.24 -7.28
C ARG A 161 0.97 -8.70 -6.87
N GLN A 162 0.21 -9.00 -5.82
CA GLN A 162 0.06 -10.36 -5.29
C GLN A 162 -1.23 -11.05 -5.75
N ARG A 163 -2.03 -10.42 -6.63
CA ARG A 163 -3.27 -10.95 -7.21
C ARG A 163 -4.22 -11.57 -6.18
N LEU A 164 -4.26 -10.99 -4.98
CA LEU A 164 -5.05 -11.52 -3.87
C LEU A 164 -6.54 -11.29 -4.07
N LYS A 165 -7.36 -12.17 -3.47
CA LYS A 165 -8.81 -11.97 -3.39
C LYS A 165 -9.10 -10.65 -2.70
N ALA A 166 -10.04 -9.87 -3.26
CA ALA A 166 -10.31 -8.49 -2.86
C ALA A 166 -10.77 -8.33 -1.40
N ALA A 167 -11.23 -9.40 -0.73
CA ALA A 167 -11.79 -9.34 0.62
C ALA A 167 -10.90 -8.62 1.64
N TRP A 168 -9.64 -9.05 1.80
CA TRP A 168 -8.72 -8.46 2.78
C TRP A 168 -8.25 -7.05 2.44
N PRO A 169 -7.84 -6.75 1.18
CA PRO A 169 -7.56 -5.38 0.76
C PRO A 169 -8.74 -4.43 1.01
N THR A 170 -9.98 -4.86 0.73
CA THR A 170 -11.17 -4.03 0.98
C THR A 170 -11.36 -3.74 2.46
N VAL A 171 -11.19 -4.75 3.34
CA VAL A 171 -11.24 -4.54 4.80
C VAL A 171 -10.20 -3.50 5.23
N GLY A 172 -8.96 -3.60 4.74
CA GLY A 172 -7.91 -2.63 5.04
C GLY A 172 -8.25 -1.21 4.58
N LEU A 173 -8.78 -1.06 3.37
CA LEU A 173 -9.20 0.24 2.83
C LEU A 173 -10.36 0.85 3.63
N VAL A 174 -11.33 0.04 4.04
CA VAL A 174 -12.44 0.48 4.89
C VAL A 174 -11.91 0.96 6.25
N LEU A 175 -10.99 0.21 6.87
CA LEU A 175 -10.39 0.60 8.15
C LEU A 175 -9.62 1.93 8.03
N ILE A 176 -8.84 2.12 6.98
CA ILE A 176 -8.11 3.38 6.74
C ILE A 176 -9.06 4.55 6.51
N ALA A 177 -10.09 4.35 5.68
CA ALA A 177 -11.08 5.39 5.41
C ALA A 177 -11.83 5.79 6.68
N TRP A 178 -12.21 4.80 7.50
CA TRP A 178 -12.90 5.05 8.76
C TRP A 178 -12.00 5.76 9.79
N MET A 179 -10.78 5.27 9.99
CA MET A 179 -9.81 5.90 10.89
C MET A 179 -9.44 7.31 10.43
N GLY A 180 -9.27 7.52 9.12
CA GLY A 180 -8.94 8.82 8.56
C GLY A 180 -10.07 9.84 8.64
N ALA A 181 -11.32 9.39 8.54
CA ALA A 181 -12.49 10.26 8.66
C ALA A 181 -12.89 10.58 10.10
N THR A 182 -12.49 9.73 11.05
CA THR A 182 -12.79 9.93 12.48
C THR A 182 -11.66 10.60 13.26
N ALA A 183 -10.48 10.70 12.66
CA ALA A 183 -9.39 11.48 13.20
C ALA A 183 -9.75 12.98 13.16
N GLU A 184 -9.69 13.63 14.32
CA GLU A 184 -9.75 15.08 14.47
C GLU A 184 -8.59 15.55 15.33
N ILE A 185 -7.73 16.41 14.79
CA ILE A 185 -6.71 17.13 15.56
C ILE A 185 -7.27 18.50 15.94
N ARG A 186 -7.45 18.75 17.24
CA ARG A 186 -7.79 20.06 17.77
C ARG A 186 -6.57 20.63 18.51
N ALA A 187 -6.16 21.82 18.10
CA ALA A 187 -5.18 22.62 18.80
C ALA A 187 -5.89 23.85 19.37
N SER A 188 -5.86 24.02 20.68
CA SER A 188 -6.44 25.17 21.37
C SER A 188 -5.37 25.94 22.13
N ARG A 189 -5.32 27.26 21.95
CA ARG A 189 -4.62 28.16 22.88
C ARG A 189 -5.46 28.27 24.15
N THR A 190 -4.81 28.21 25.32
CA THR A 190 -5.48 28.57 26.57
C THR A 190 -5.68 30.08 26.60
N SER A 191 -6.81 30.54 27.12
CA SER A 191 -7.14 31.96 27.24
C SER A 191 -6.31 32.70 28.30
N VAL A 192 -5.43 31.98 29.01
CA VAL A 192 -4.60 32.50 30.09
C VAL A 192 -3.23 32.88 29.54
N PRO A 193 -2.72 34.10 29.80
CA PRO A 193 -1.36 34.50 29.43
C PRO A 193 -0.32 33.53 30.01
N GLY A 194 0.50 32.93 29.15
CA GLY A 194 1.53 31.95 29.54
C GLY A 194 1.04 30.51 29.74
N GLY A 195 -0.26 30.22 29.52
CA GLY A 195 -0.77 28.86 29.58
C GLY A 195 -0.26 27.98 28.43
N PHE A 196 0.00 26.70 28.72
CA PHE A 196 0.38 25.75 27.68
C PHE A 196 -0.81 25.51 26.74
N GLY A 197 -0.56 25.56 25.43
CA GLY A 197 -1.54 25.12 24.44
C GLY A 197 -1.74 23.60 24.54
N HIS A 198 -2.96 23.14 24.31
CA HIS A 198 -3.28 21.72 24.30
C HIS A 198 -3.50 21.25 22.86
N ILE A 199 -2.74 20.24 22.46
CA ILE A 199 -2.96 19.49 21.23
C ILE A 199 -3.65 18.19 21.64
N ARG A 200 -4.88 17.99 21.16
CA ARG A 200 -5.63 16.77 21.40
C ARG A 200 -6.03 16.16 20.07
N MET A 201 -5.71 14.88 19.91
CA MET A 201 -6.23 14.08 18.81
C MET A 201 -7.38 13.24 19.33
N ASN A 202 -8.57 13.47 18.79
CA ASN A 202 -9.74 12.67 19.08
C ASN A 202 -9.99 11.72 17.93
N PHE A 203 -10.37 10.49 18.28
CA PHE A 203 -10.96 9.53 17.36
C PHE A 203 -12.41 9.32 17.75
N PHE A 204 -13.24 8.95 16.79
CA PHE A 204 -14.64 8.59 17.02
C PHE A 204 -15.45 9.70 17.68
N ASN A 205 -15.16 10.95 17.33
CA ASN A 205 -16.03 12.08 17.66
C ASN A 205 -17.28 12.04 16.76
N LEU A 206 -18.01 10.92 16.78
CA LEU A 206 -19.40 10.83 16.37
C LEU A 206 -20.17 11.67 17.40
N ALA A 207 -20.03 12.99 17.29
CA ALA A 207 -20.77 13.92 18.12
C ALA A 207 -22.26 13.63 17.91
N ILE A 208 -23.01 13.82 18.99
CA ILE A 208 -24.39 13.36 19.24
C ILE A 208 -25.43 13.92 18.23
N SER A 209 -25.00 14.64 17.19
CA SER A 209 -25.85 15.25 16.17
C SER A 209 -25.74 14.56 14.80
N GLY A 210 -26.86 14.44 14.08
CA GLY A 210 -26.91 13.80 12.76
C GLY A 210 -26.03 14.48 11.68
N GLN A 211 -25.70 15.76 11.85
CA GLN A 211 -24.85 16.51 10.90
C GLN A 211 -23.37 16.14 10.98
N SER A 212 -22.85 15.78 12.15
CA SER A 212 -21.46 15.28 12.26
C SER A 212 -21.32 13.88 11.66
N ILE A 213 -22.35 13.05 11.76
CA ILE A 213 -22.34 11.69 11.21
C ILE A 213 -22.27 11.74 9.69
N SER A 214 -23.09 12.59 9.04
CA SER A 214 -23.06 12.74 7.58
C SER A 214 -21.73 13.31 7.07
N GLY A 215 -21.14 14.27 7.80
CA GLY A 215 -19.82 14.83 7.48
C GLY A 215 -18.69 13.80 7.56
N SER A 216 -18.66 12.99 8.63
CA SER A 216 -17.66 11.91 8.76
C SER A 216 -17.86 10.81 7.73
N LEU A 217 -19.11 10.45 7.40
CA LEU A 217 -19.39 9.48 6.34
C LEU A 217 -18.94 9.98 4.97
N LEU A 218 -19.18 11.25 4.65
CA LEU A 218 -18.73 11.86 3.40
C LEU A 218 -17.20 11.88 3.34
N HIS A 219 -16.51 12.27 4.42
CA HIS A 219 -15.04 12.18 4.48
C HIS A 219 -14.53 10.75 4.29
N ALA A 220 -15.15 9.76 4.93
CA ALA A 220 -14.79 8.36 4.77
C ALA A 220 -14.98 7.91 3.31
N LEU A 221 -16.10 8.29 2.68
CA LEU A 221 -16.39 7.99 1.29
C LEU A 221 -15.35 8.61 0.34
N VAL A 222 -14.96 9.86 0.59
CA VAL A 222 -13.93 10.55 -0.22
C VAL A 222 -12.58 9.86 -0.06
N ILE A 223 -12.15 9.55 1.17
CA ILE A 223 -10.89 8.83 1.40
C ILE A 223 -10.94 7.45 0.75
N PHE A 224 -12.04 6.72 0.90
CA PHE A 224 -12.21 5.39 0.32
C PHE A 224 -12.14 5.41 -1.21
N THR A 225 -12.88 6.33 -1.86
CA THR A 225 -12.90 6.44 -3.32
C THR A 225 -11.53 6.81 -3.88
N LEU A 226 -10.83 7.77 -3.26
CA LEU A 226 -9.47 8.16 -3.63
C LEU A 226 -8.45 7.05 -3.40
N ALA A 227 -8.57 6.30 -2.30
CA ALA A 227 -7.69 5.18 -1.99
C ALA A 227 -7.90 3.97 -2.92
N LEU A 228 -9.14 3.74 -3.38
CA LEU A 228 -9.52 2.64 -4.26
C LEU A 228 -9.12 2.87 -5.73
N LEU A 229 -8.91 4.13 -6.12
CA LEU A 229 -8.61 4.57 -7.48
C LEU A 229 -7.54 3.74 -8.23
N PRO A 230 -6.33 3.51 -7.68
CA PRO A 230 -5.31 2.72 -8.37
C PRO A 230 -5.72 1.25 -8.57
N TYR A 231 -6.48 0.68 -7.64
CA TYR A 231 -6.97 -0.70 -7.74
C TYR A 231 -7.99 -0.84 -8.89
N VAL A 232 -8.91 0.12 -9.01
CA VAL A 232 -9.94 0.15 -10.07
C VAL A 232 -9.29 0.37 -11.44
N ILE A 233 -8.39 1.34 -11.58
CA ILE A 233 -7.65 1.58 -12.84
C ILE A 233 -6.97 0.31 -13.31
N TRP A 234 -6.29 -0.41 -12.40
CA TRP A 234 -5.63 -1.66 -12.76
C TRP A 234 -6.63 -2.73 -13.23
N ARG A 235 -7.75 -2.88 -12.51
CA ARG A 235 -8.77 -3.89 -12.85
C ARG A 235 -9.42 -3.61 -14.20
N LEU A 236 -9.69 -2.35 -14.50
CA LEU A 236 -10.23 -1.91 -15.79
C LEU A 236 -9.24 -2.16 -16.92
N ARG A 237 -7.97 -1.77 -16.77
CA ARG A 237 -6.93 -2.07 -17.77
C ARG A 237 -6.86 -3.56 -18.09
N ARG A 238 -6.93 -4.41 -17.07
CA ARG A 238 -6.91 -5.86 -17.27
C ARG A 238 -8.14 -6.36 -18.04
N ALA A 239 -9.34 -5.82 -17.80
CA ALA A 239 -10.53 -6.21 -18.55
C ALA A 239 -10.43 -5.81 -20.03
N TYR A 240 -9.94 -4.60 -20.31
CA TYR A 240 -9.72 -4.14 -21.69
C TYR A 240 -8.70 -5.00 -22.45
N PHE A 241 -7.60 -5.40 -21.83
CA PHE A 241 -6.59 -6.27 -22.46
C PHE A 241 -7.02 -7.73 -22.67
N VAL A 242 -8.10 -8.18 -22.02
CA VAL A 242 -8.65 -9.54 -22.22
C VAL A 242 -9.74 -9.53 -23.31
N SER A 243 -10.25 -8.35 -23.67
CA SER A 243 -11.30 -8.16 -24.65
C SER A 243 -10.77 -7.78 -26.05
N ALA A 244 -9.46 -7.58 -26.18
CA ALA A 244 -8.74 -7.22 -27.40
C ALA A 244 -7.73 -8.31 -27.75
#